data_AF-A0A8T2D8Q2-F1
#
_entry.id   AF-A0A8T2D8Q2-F1
#
_cell.length_a   1.000
_cell.length_b   1.000
_cell.length_c   1.000
_cell.angle_alpha   90.00
_cell.angle_beta   90.00
_cell.angle_gamma   90.00
#
_symmetry.space_group_name_H-M   'P 1'
#
loop_
_entity.id
_entity.type
_entity.pdbx_description
1 polymer ?
#
loop_
_entity_poly.entity_id
_entity_poly.type
_entity_poly.pdbx_seq_one_letter_code
_entity_poly.pdbx_strand_id
1 'polypeptide(L)'
;MEGGGGSSGGGAGGVVPESAIEAVNQTLAYLKELKPQLEQMLTLAEPEVLAAMQPLQRAKTMHLLAEATTTLYELRLRCTGVDPDDHRVKSEIERINVYREKFQKCVDQSKGPLRPTTVLNRQAATRFIEHSLPDLTSTQKQSIRDLSKGEKSRIRYSETSARKRKYQSNEKQSVQSAAKDFLEKAAREIIGHNENGLKGPLVAAADGSDDVEVGTA
;
A
#
# COMPACT_ATOMS: atom_id res chain seq x y z
N MET A 1 -42.45 -18.33 59.60
CA MET A 1 -41.11 -18.86 59.91
C MET A 1 -40.53 -19.28 58.57
N GLU A 2 -39.80 -18.34 57.96
CA GLU A 2 -38.33 -18.40 57.81
C GLU A 2 -37.97 -19.33 56.64
N GLY A 3 -37.40 -18.89 55.51
CA GLY A 3 -36.54 -17.73 55.28
C GLY A 3 -35.08 -18.18 55.23
N GLY A 4 -34.40 -17.89 54.12
CA GLY A 4 -32.94 -18.01 53.97
C GLY A 4 -32.46 -19.43 53.68
N GLY A 5 -31.54 -19.69 52.75
CA GLY A 5 -30.46 -18.84 52.27
C GLY A 5 -29.18 -19.67 52.38
N GLY A 6 -28.53 -19.93 51.25
CA GLY A 6 -27.35 -20.79 51.21
C GLY A 6 -26.69 -20.80 49.85
N SER A 7 -26.50 -19.60 49.29
CA SER A 7 -25.53 -19.37 48.21
C SER A 7 -24.15 -19.69 48.76
N SER A 8 -23.61 -20.87 48.44
CA SER A 8 -22.19 -21.16 48.62
C SER A 8 -21.44 -20.70 47.37
N GLY A 9 -21.22 -19.39 47.30
CA GLY A 9 -20.09 -18.83 46.56
C GLY A 9 -18.80 -19.41 47.13
N GLY A 10 -18.20 -20.35 46.40
CA GLY A 10 -16.98 -21.04 46.78
C GLY A 10 -15.94 -20.96 45.68
N GLY A 11 -15.12 -19.91 45.72
CA GLY A 11 -13.77 -19.84 45.15
C GLY A 11 -13.56 -20.38 43.74
N ALA A 12 -13.80 -19.54 42.74
CA ALA A 12 -13.15 -19.69 41.43
C ALA A 12 -11.66 -19.33 41.57
N GLY A 13 -10.90 -20.19 42.26
CA GLY A 13 -9.45 -20.29 42.06
C GLY A 13 -9.24 -20.79 40.64
N GLY A 14 -9.14 -19.86 39.70
CA GLY A 14 -9.21 -20.12 38.26
C GLY A 14 -8.20 -21.16 37.83
N VAL A 15 -8.69 -22.36 37.52
CA VAL A 15 -7.92 -23.36 36.79
C VAL A 15 -7.56 -22.75 35.43
N VAL A 16 -6.27 -22.75 35.09
CA VAL A 16 -5.79 -22.25 33.79
C VAL A 16 -6.52 -23.03 32.68
N PRO A 17 -7.09 -22.36 31.66
CA PRO A 17 -7.78 -23.05 30.57
C PRO A 17 -6.87 -24.07 29.89
N GLU A 18 -7.40 -25.27 29.59
CA GLU A 18 -6.65 -26.33 28.91
C GLU A 18 -6.06 -25.87 27.58
N SER A 19 -6.81 -25.07 26.82
CA SER A 19 -6.35 -24.45 25.58
C SER A 19 -5.11 -23.56 25.75
N ALA A 20 -4.98 -22.86 26.89
CA ALA A 20 -3.80 -22.05 27.17
C ALA A 20 -2.58 -22.93 27.47
N ILE A 21 -2.77 -24.04 28.17
CA ILE A 21 -1.72 -25.02 28.46
C ILE A 21 -1.22 -25.67 27.15
N GLU A 22 -2.14 -26.07 26.27
CA GLU A 22 -1.83 -26.59 24.94
C GLU A 22 -1.04 -25.59 24.09
N ALA A 23 -1.49 -24.33 24.02
CA ALA A 23 -0.81 -23.28 23.25
C ALA A 23 0.62 -23.01 23.75
N VAL A 24 0.83 -23.02 25.07
CA VAL A 24 2.17 -22.87 25.67
C VAL A 24 3.07 -24.06 25.34
N ASN A 25 2.54 -25.29 25.45
CA ASN A 25 3.28 -26.50 25.09
C ASN A 25 3.66 -26.53 23.60
N GLN A 26 2.74 -26.09 22.73
CA GLN A 26 2.98 -25.96 21.30
C GLN A 26 4.07 -24.92 21.01
N THR A 27 4.00 -23.76 21.65
CA THR A 27 5.02 -22.70 21.54
C THR A 27 6.40 -23.20 22.00
N LEU A 28 6.45 -23.96 23.10
CA LEU A 28 7.69 -24.58 23.59
C LEU A 28 8.25 -25.61 22.59
N ALA A 29 7.39 -26.40 21.94
CA ALA A 29 7.82 -27.33 20.89
C ALA A 29 8.43 -26.59 19.70
N TYR A 30 7.79 -25.51 19.22
CA TYR A 30 8.32 -24.68 18.15
C TYR A 30 9.66 -24.02 18.51
N LEU A 31 9.82 -23.54 19.75
CA LEU A 31 11.10 -22.99 20.20
C LEU A 31 12.22 -24.04 20.22
N LYS A 32 11.92 -25.29 20.60
CA LYS A 32 12.89 -26.38 20.59
C LYS A 32 13.34 -26.73 19.16
N GLU A 33 12.44 -26.65 18.20
CA GLU A 33 12.74 -26.87 16.78
C GLU A 33 13.52 -25.70 16.16
N LEU A 34 13.13 -24.46 16.50
CA LEU A 34 13.75 -23.24 15.98
C LEU A 34 15.18 -23.05 16.49
N LYS A 35 15.46 -23.41 17.75
CA LYS A 35 16.76 -23.21 18.40
C LYS A 35 17.97 -23.69 17.56
N PRO A 36 18.06 -24.96 17.13
CA PRO A 36 19.20 -25.42 16.35
C PRO A 36 19.33 -24.73 14.99
N GLN A 37 18.20 -24.37 14.36
CA GLN A 37 18.19 -23.64 13.08
C GLN A 37 18.74 -22.21 13.26
N LEU A 38 18.36 -21.55 14.35
CA LEU A 38 18.83 -20.22 14.69
C LEU A 38 20.32 -20.23 15.06
N GLU A 39 20.78 -21.21 15.85
CA GLU A 39 22.20 -21.38 16.19
C GLU A 39 23.05 -21.61 14.92
N GLN A 40 22.57 -22.45 14.00
CA GLN A 40 23.22 -22.65 12.71
C GLN A 40 23.26 -21.36 11.87
N MET A 41 22.13 -20.64 11.78
CA MET A 41 22.06 -19.38 11.04
C MET A 41 23.01 -18.33 11.62
N LEU A 42 23.08 -18.19 12.94
CA LEU A 42 23.98 -17.25 13.62
C LEU A 42 25.45 -17.58 13.39
N THR A 43 25.81 -18.87 13.33
CA THR A 43 27.16 -19.32 12.99
C THR A 43 27.54 -18.94 11.56
N LEU A 44 26.58 -18.89 10.64
CA LEU A 44 26.79 -18.51 9.25
C LEU A 44 26.67 -16.99 8.99
N ALA A 45 26.15 -16.23 9.95
CA ALA A 45 25.88 -14.79 9.83
C ALA A 45 27.08 -13.94 10.29
N GLU A 46 28.30 -14.35 9.94
CA GLU A 46 29.50 -13.56 10.20
C GLU A 46 29.50 -12.27 9.37
N PRO A 47 30.00 -11.13 9.90
CA PRO A 47 30.00 -9.85 9.19
C PRO A 47 30.63 -9.91 7.79
N GLU A 48 31.70 -10.67 7.63
CA GLU A 48 32.41 -10.88 6.37
C GLU A 48 31.55 -11.67 5.37
N VAL A 49 30.89 -12.73 5.84
CA VAL A 49 30.00 -13.57 5.03
C VAL A 49 28.80 -12.75 4.57
N LEU A 50 28.20 -11.98 5.49
CA LEU A 50 27.09 -11.08 5.20
C LEU A 50 27.50 -10.00 4.20
N ALA A 51 28.70 -9.43 4.33
CA ALA A 51 29.21 -8.41 3.42
C ALA A 51 29.39 -8.93 1.98
N ALA A 52 29.75 -10.22 1.83
CA ALA A 52 29.93 -10.89 0.54
C ALA A 52 28.60 -11.26 -0.16
N MET A 53 27.47 -11.27 0.56
CA MET A 53 26.16 -11.60 -0.03
C MET A 53 25.70 -10.53 -1.03
N GLN A 54 24.89 -10.95 -2.01
CA GLN A 54 24.20 -10.01 -2.90
C GLN A 54 23.34 -9.04 -2.07
N PRO A 55 23.24 -7.75 -2.44
CA PRO A 55 22.57 -6.74 -1.60
C PRO A 55 21.15 -7.11 -1.16
N LEU A 56 20.37 -7.73 -2.06
CA LEU A 56 19.00 -8.14 -1.76
C LEU A 56 18.95 -9.35 -0.81
N GLN A 57 19.85 -10.33 -0.99
CA GLN A 57 19.97 -11.47 -0.08
C GLN A 57 20.44 -11.02 1.30
N ARG A 58 21.44 -10.13 1.36
CA ARG A 58 21.93 -9.52 2.60
C ARG A 58 20.81 -8.80 3.36
N ALA A 59 20.01 -7.99 2.64
CA ALA A 59 18.88 -7.29 3.24
C ALA A 59 17.83 -8.26 3.80
N LYS A 60 17.54 -9.36 3.09
CA LYS A 60 16.62 -10.41 3.56
C LYS A 60 17.13 -11.05 4.85
N THR A 61 18.40 -11.45 4.90
CA THR A 61 19.02 -12.08 6.08
C THR A 61 19.01 -11.14 7.28
N MET A 62 19.39 -9.87 7.09
CA MET A 62 19.36 -8.85 8.15
C MET A 62 17.94 -8.58 8.65
N HIS A 63 16.96 -8.52 7.76
CA HIS A 63 15.56 -8.35 8.15
C HIS A 63 15.06 -9.53 8.97
N LEU A 64 15.35 -10.77 8.53
CA LEU A 64 14.97 -11.98 9.24
C LEU A 64 15.60 -12.05 10.65
N LEU A 65 16.87 -11.65 10.79
CA LEU A 65 17.54 -11.58 12.09
C LEU A 65 16.90 -10.55 13.02
N ALA A 66 16.57 -9.36 12.51
CA ALA A 66 15.89 -8.32 13.28
C ALA A 66 14.48 -8.74 13.71
N GLU A 67 13.73 -9.35 12.79
CA GLU A 67 12.39 -9.89 13.03
C GLU A 67 12.44 -10.99 14.08
N ALA A 68 13.29 -12.01 13.92
CA ALA A 68 13.45 -13.10 14.87
C ALA A 68 13.84 -12.60 16.27
N THR A 69 14.79 -11.67 16.35
CA THR A 69 15.22 -11.08 17.64
C THR A 69 14.07 -10.37 18.33
N THR A 70 13.28 -9.59 17.58
CA THR A 70 12.16 -8.83 18.13
C THR A 70 11.04 -9.76 18.57
N THR A 71 10.67 -10.75 17.76
CA THR A 71 9.63 -11.74 18.11
C THR A 71 10.01 -12.57 19.34
N LEU A 72 11.27 -13.00 19.46
CA LEU A 72 11.75 -13.71 20.66
C LEU A 72 11.69 -12.81 21.91
N TYR A 73 11.99 -11.52 21.75
CA TYR A 73 11.89 -10.56 22.83
C TYR A 73 10.43 -10.27 23.24
N GLU A 74 9.52 -10.12 22.27
CA GLU A 74 8.08 -10.01 22.54
C GLU A 74 7.53 -11.24 23.27
N LEU A 75 7.95 -12.44 22.85
CA LEU A 75 7.57 -13.67 23.53
C LEU A 75 8.03 -13.66 24.99
N ARG A 76 9.28 -13.25 25.24
CA ARG A 76 9.80 -13.08 26.60
C ARG A 76 8.96 -12.09 27.41
N LEU A 77 8.61 -10.93 26.84
CA LEU A 77 7.79 -9.92 27.53
C LEU A 77 6.44 -10.51 27.94
N ARG A 78 5.76 -11.18 27.01
CA ARG A 78 4.47 -11.85 27.27
C ARG A 78 4.61 -12.93 28.36
N CYS A 79 5.69 -13.71 28.35
CA CYS A 79 5.98 -14.70 29.39
C CYS A 79 6.25 -14.06 30.77
N THR A 80 6.74 -12.82 30.82
CA THR A 80 6.91 -12.06 32.07
C THR A 80 5.66 -11.28 32.49
N GLY A 81 4.56 -11.39 31.73
CA GLY A 81 3.31 -10.66 32.01
C GLY A 81 3.33 -9.19 31.57
N VAL A 82 4.28 -8.79 30.72
CA VAL A 82 4.36 -7.44 30.14
C VAL A 82 3.75 -7.47 28.74
N ASP A 83 2.83 -6.55 28.47
CA ASP A 83 2.25 -6.38 27.14
C ASP A 83 3.27 -5.70 26.19
N PRO A 84 3.62 -6.30 25.05
CA PRO A 84 4.48 -5.67 24.04
C PRO A 84 3.94 -4.33 23.52
N ASP A 85 2.62 -4.12 23.51
CA ASP A 85 2.01 -2.90 22.97
C ASP A 85 2.22 -1.67 23.88
N ASP A 86 2.42 -1.89 25.18
CA ASP A 86 2.73 -0.86 26.18
C ASP A 86 4.24 -0.74 26.44
N HIS A 87 5.06 -1.49 25.70
CA HIS A 87 6.52 -1.53 25.86
C HIS A 87 7.24 -0.80 24.72
N ARG A 88 8.48 -0.33 24.98
CA ARG A 88 9.33 0.31 23.95
C ARG A 88 9.63 -0.56 22.72
N VAL A 89 9.34 -1.86 22.80
CA VAL A 89 9.49 -2.79 21.66
C VAL A 89 8.51 -2.43 20.54
N LYS A 90 7.35 -1.83 20.85
CA LYS A 90 6.37 -1.42 19.85
C LYS A 90 6.96 -0.56 18.75
N SER A 91 7.77 0.44 19.09
CA SER A 91 8.44 1.28 18.09
C SER A 91 9.45 0.50 17.25
N GLU A 92 10.05 -0.56 17.80
CA GLU A 92 10.96 -1.44 17.05
C GLU A 92 10.19 -2.32 16.06
N ILE A 93 9.02 -2.84 16.45
CA ILE A 93 8.12 -3.60 15.58
C ILE A 93 7.64 -2.72 14.42
N GLU A 94 7.17 -1.51 14.71
CA GLU A 94 6.77 -0.52 13.70
C GLU A 94 7.94 -0.20 12.75
N ARG A 95 9.15 -0.02 13.29
CA ARG A 95 10.36 0.19 12.49
C ARG A 95 10.63 -0.99 11.56
N ILE A 96 10.57 -2.23 12.06
CA ILE A 96 10.79 -3.44 11.26
C ILE A 96 9.73 -3.57 10.15
N ASN A 97 8.47 -3.24 10.42
CA ASN A 97 7.40 -3.24 9.41
C ASN A 97 7.68 -2.23 8.29
N VAL A 98 8.13 -1.02 8.62
CA VAL A 98 8.58 -0.04 7.62
C VAL A 98 9.72 -0.59 6.76
N TYR A 99 10.68 -1.30 7.35
CA TYR A 99 11.76 -1.93 6.59
C TYR A 99 11.29 -3.12 5.76
N ARG A 100 10.29 -3.89 6.22
CA ARG A 100 9.64 -4.96 5.45
C ARG A 100 9.04 -4.40 4.17
N GLU A 101 8.30 -3.31 4.26
CA GLU A 101 7.70 -2.65 3.10
C GLU A 101 8.77 -2.12 2.12
N LYS A 102 9.84 -1.51 2.64
CA LYS A 102 10.97 -1.05 1.81
C LYS A 102 11.64 -2.22 1.10
N PHE A 103 11.91 -3.30 1.83
CA PHE A 103 12.49 -4.51 1.27
C PHE A 103 11.58 -5.11 0.18
N GLN A 104 10.27 -5.19 0.43
CA GLN A 104 9.32 -5.71 -0.54
C GLN A 104 9.31 -4.87 -1.83
N LYS A 105 9.35 -3.53 -1.71
CA LYS A 105 9.48 -2.62 -2.87
C LYS A 105 10.74 -2.93 -3.69
N CYS A 106 11.88 -3.17 -3.05
CA CYS A 106 13.11 -3.55 -3.73
C CYS A 106 13.00 -4.93 -4.40
N VAL A 107 12.36 -5.90 -3.74
CA VAL A 107 12.09 -7.22 -4.33
C VAL A 107 11.21 -7.10 -5.57
N ASP A 108 10.14 -6.30 -5.51
CA ASP A 108 9.23 -6.13 -6.64
C ASP A 108 9.91 -5.42 -7.82
N GLN A 109 10.76 -4.44 -7.53
CA GLN A 109 11.61 -3.78 -8.54
C GLN A 109 12.60 -4.75 -9.18
N SER A 110 13.10 -5.74 -8.43
CA SER A 110 14.03 -6.75 -8.97
C SER A 110 13.35 -7.77 -9.90
N LYS A 111 12.05 -8.02 -9.71
CA LYS A 111 11.25 -8.96 -10.52
C LYS A 111 10.64 -8.34 -11.77
N GLY A 112 10.43 -7.03 -11.77
CA GLY A 112 9.87 -6.32 -12.92
C GLY A 112 10.82 -6.31 -14.11
N PRO A 113 10.31 -6.11 -15.36
CA PRO A 113 11.18 -5.73 -16.47
C PRO A 113 12.00 -4.53 -16.00
N LEU A 114 13.31 -4.52 -16.27
CA LEU A 114 14.20 -3.37 -16.04
C LEU A 114 13.48 -2.13 -16.55
N ARG A 115 12.79 -1.40 -15.66
CA ARG A 115 12.12 -0.18 -16.05
C ARG A 115 13.26 0.72 -16.49
N PRO A 116 13.25 1.25 -17.73
CA PRO A 116 14.27 2.21 -18.12
C PRO A 116 14.20 3.35 -17.09
N THR A 117 15.17 3.41 -16.19
CA THR A 117 15.30 4.48 -15.21
C THR A 117 15.48 5.83 -15.91
N THR A 118 15.91 5.76 -17.18
CA THR A 118 16.01 6.85 -18.12
C THR A 118 15.19 6.55 -19.38
N VAL A 119 14.05 7.22 -19.53
CA VAL A 119 13.38 7.33 -20.83
C VAL A 119 14.13 8.38 -21.63
N LEU A 120 14.92 7.95 -22.62
CA LEU A 120 15.68 8.87 -23.46
C LEU A 120 14.71 9.67 -24.34
N ASN A 121 14.64 10.99 -24.11
CA ASN A 121 13.90 11.88 -24.99
C ASN A 121 14.68 12.03 -26.31
N ARG A 122 14.34 11.21 -27.30
CA ARG A 122 15.01 11.16 -28.60
C ARG A 122 14.99 12.51 -29.29
N GLN A 123 13.91 13.28 -29.16
CA GLN A 123 13.78 14.60 -29.78
C GLN A 123 14.69 15.63 -29.10
N ALA A 124 14.78 15.60 -27.76
CA ALA A 124 15.73 16.45 -27.04
C ALA A 124 17.18 16.07 -27.38
N ALA A 125 17.50 14.78 -27.42
CA ALA A 125 18.82 14.29 -27.82
C ALA A 125 19.20 14.75 -29.24
N THR A 126 18.26 14.72 -30.18
CA THR A 126 18.47 15.27 -31.54
C THR A 126 18.82 16.76 -31.51
N ARG A 127 18.12 17.56 -30.69
CA ARG A 127 18.44 19.00 -30.56
C ARG A 127 19.84 19.22 -29.97
N PHE A 128 20.21 18.43 -28.96
CA PHE A 128 21.56 18.48 -28.38
C PHE A 128 22.63 18.12 -29.42
N ILE A 129 22.40 17.07 -30.22
CA ILE A 129 23.35 16.64 -31.26
C ILE A 129 23.45 17.68 -32.38
N GLU A 130 22.32 18.20 -32.88
CA GLU A 130 22.29 19.22 -33.94
C GLU A 130 23.01 20.52 -33.52
N HIS A 131 22.94 20.89 -32.24
CA HIS A 131 23.57 22.12 -31.73
C HIS A 131 25.02 21.93 -31.29
N SER A 132 25.42 20.73 -30.85
CA SER A 132 26.79 20.45 -30.40
C SER A 132 27.76 20.19 -31.55
N LEU A 133 27.25 19.85 -32.74
CA LEU A 133 28.04 19.53 -33.93
C LEU A 133 27.72 20.53 -35.06
N PRO A 134 28.52 21.61 -35.20
CA PRO A 134 28.25 22.66 -36.20
C PRO A 134 28.41 22.19 -37.65
N ASP A 135 29.24 21.17 -37.91
CA ASP A 135 29.63 20.72 -39.26
C ASP A 135 28.77 19.58 -39.82
N LEU A 136 27.57 19.36 -39.27
CA LEU A 136 26.64 18.37 -39.79
C LEU A 136 26.08 18.79 -41.16
N THR A 137 26.24 17.92 -42.17
CA THR A 137 25.64 18.12 -43.49
C THR A 137 24.12 18.07 -43.41
N SER A 138 23.41 18.67 -44.37
CA SER A 138 21.95 18.70 -44.39
C SER A 138 21.33 17.28 -44.41
N THR A 139 21.98 16.35 -45.11
CA THR A 139 21.58 14.94 -45.17
C THR A 139 21.77 14.24 -43.83
N GLN A 140 22.85 14.55 -43.09
CA GLN A 140 23.08 14.03 -41.74
C GLN A 140 22.05 14.58 -40.73
N LYS A 141 21.76 15.89 -40.77
CA LYS A 141 20.72 16.50 -39.91
C LYS A 141 19.35 15.84 -40.14
N GLN A 142 18.99 15.60 -41.40
CA GLN A 142 17.74 14.96 -41.76
C GLN A 142 17.68 13.50 -41.27
N SER A 143 18.77 12.74 -41.41
CA SER A 143 18.90 11.37 -40.92
C SER A 143 18.72 11.29 -39.38
N ILE A 144 19.40 12.17 -38.63
CA ILE A 144 19.30 12.23 -37.16
C ILE A 144 17.87 12.57 -36.73
N ARG A 145 17.21 13.48 -37.45
CA ARG A 145 15.82 13.86 -37.19
C ARG A 145 14.84 12.74 -37.48
N ASP A 146 15.08 11.92 -38.50
CA ASP A 146 14.21 10.78 -38.82
C ASP A 146 14.39 9.61 -37.83
N LEU A 147 15.59 9.39 -37.31
CA LEU A 147 15.85 8.45 -36.20
C LEU A 147 15.09 8.85 -34.92
N SER A 148 14.90 10.15 -34.69
CA SER A 148 14.16 10.65 -33.52
C SER A 148 12.66 10.35 -33.55
N LYS A 149 12.05 10.22 -34.74
CA LYS A 149 10.61 9.99 -34.94
C LYS A 149 10.19 8.55 -34.65
N GLY A 150 11.13 7.60 -34.69
CA GLY A 150 10.90 6.18 -34.42
C GLY A 150 10.07 5.45 -35.49
N GLU A 151 10.43 4.20 -35.76
CA GLU A 151 9.78 3.29 -36.73
C GLU A 151 8.23 3.27 -36.61
N LYS A 152 7.72 3.33 -35.38
CA LYS A 152 6.29 3.18 -35.07
C LYS A 152 5.43 4.38 -35.48
N SER A 153 6.01 5.55 -35.72
CA SER A 153 5.25 6.75 -36.09
C SER A 153 4.89 6.80 -37.58
N ARG A 154 5.54 5.99 -38.43
CA ARG A 154 5.21 5.89 -39.86
C ARG A 154 3.91 5.11 -40.12
N ILE A 155 3.58 4.13 -39.28
CA ILE A 155 2.40 3.26 -39.47
C ILE A 155 1.09 3.99 -39.12
N ARG A 156 1.08 4.90 -38.13
CA ARG A 156 -0.16 5.58 -37.70
C ARG A 156 -0.54 6.80 -38.55
N TYR A 157 0.40 7.39 -39.29
CA TYR A 157 0.12 8.60 -40.07
C TYR A 157 -0.64 8.31 -41.38
N SER A 158 -0.48 7.10 -41.95
CA SER A 158 -1.18 6.70 -43.16
C SER A 158 -2.67 6.41 -42.95
N GLU A 159 -3.12 6.09 -41.73
CA GLU A 159 -4.53 5.74 -41.45
C GLU A 159 -5.39 6.92 -40.99
N THR A 160 -4.82 7.94 -40.34
CA THR A 160 -5.64 9.02 -39.72
C THR A 160 -5.93 10.21 -40.64
N SER A 161 -5.18 10.40 -41.74
CA SER A 161 -5.43 11.49 -42.69
C SER A 161 -6.66 11.27 -43.57
N ALA A 162 -7.22 10.05 -43.60
CA ALA A 162 -8.40 9.71 -44.40
C ALA A 162 -9.76 9.88 -43.68
N ARG A 163 -9.78 10.12 -42.35
CA ARG A 163 -11.03 10.09 -41.55
C ARG A 163 -11.57 11.45 -41.08
N LYS A 164 -10.96 12.58 -41.48
CA LYS A 164 -11.58 13.90 -41.24
C LYS A 164 -12.57 14.25 -42.36
N ARG A 165 -13.63 13.45 -42.53
CA ARG A 165 -14.83 13.83 -43.27
C ARG A 165 -16.04 13.79 -42.34
N LYS A 166 -16.60 14.99 -42.14
CA LYS A 166 -17.92 15.36 -41.60
C LYS A 166 -18.78 14.21 -41.09
N TYR A 167 -18.98 14.15 -39.77
CA TYR A 167 -20.10 13.43 -39.18
C TYR A 167 -21.37 14.25 -39.44
N GLN A 168 -22.19 13.81 -40.40
CA GLN A 168 -23.58 14.22 -40.50
C GLN A 168 -24.37 13.35 -39.52
N SER A 169 -24.61 13.83 -38.30
CA SER A 169 -25.62 13.24 -37.42
C SER A 169 -26.98 13.85 -37.75
N ASN A 170 -27.80 13.10 -38.49
CA ASN A 170 -29.22 13.37 -38.67
C ASN A 170 -29.99 12.89 -37.43
N GLU A 171 -29.91 13.62 -36.32
CA GLU A 171 -30.96 13.66 -35.30
C GLU A 171 -30.66 14.81 -34.33
N LYS A 172 -31.17 16.00 -34.66
CA LYS A 172 -31.03 17.17 -33.79
C LYS A 172 -32.09 17.10 -32.69
N GLN A 173 -31.82 16.36 -31.62
CA GLN A 173 -32.30 16.86 -30.33
C GLN A 173 -31.56 18.17 -30.09
N SER A 174 -32.31 19.28 -30.01
CA SER A 174 -31.73 20.59 -29.79
C SER A 174 -30.91 20.55 -28.51
N VAL A 175 -29.70 21.13 -28.51
CA VAL A 175 -28.87 21.22 -27.30
C VAL A 175 -29.66 21.83 -26.14
N GLN A 176 -30.61 22.71 -26.44
CA GLN A 176 -31.54 23.29 -25.46
C GLN A 176 -32.51 22.27 -24.86
N SER A 177 -33.01 21.28 -25.61
CA SER A 177 -33.90 20.25 -25.06
C SER A 177 -33.12 19.30 -24.16
N ALA A 178 -31.93 18.86 -24.59
CA ALA A 178 -31.05 18.02 -23.77
C ALA A 178 -30.63 18.73 -22.46
N ALA A 179 -30.34 20.03 -22.52
CA ALA A 179 -30.02 20.82 -21.34
C ALA A 179 -31.22 20.99 -20.40
N LYS A 180 -32.43 21.18 -20.95
CA LYS A 180 -33.66 21.32 -20.16
C LYS A 180 -33.99 20.02 -19.44
N ASP A 181 -33.88 18.87 -20.11
CA ASP A 181 -34.12 17.56 -19.50
C ASP A 181 -33.12 17.26 -18.38
N PHE A 182 -31.84 17.63 -18.56
CA PHE A 182 -30.82 17.51 -17.53
C PHE A 182 -31.14 18.36 -16.29
N LEU A 183 -31.51 19.63 -16.50
CA LEU A 183 -31.88 20.54 -15.41
C LEU A 183 -33.14 20.10 -14.67
N GLU A 184 -34.14 19.59 -15.38
CA GLU A 184 -35.37 19.07 -14.79
C GLU A 184 -35.09 17.80 -13.97
N LYS A 185 -34.23 16.91 -14.47
CA LYS A 185 -33.79 15.72 -13.73
C LYS A 185 -33.06 16.09 -12.44
N ALA A 186 -32.13 17.05 -12.50
CA ALA A 186 -31.42 17.54 -11.33
C ALA A 186 -32.35 18.21 -10.31
N ALA A 187 -33.34 18.99 -10.77
CA ALA A 187 -34.32 19.61 -9.88
C ALA A 187 -35.18 18.58 -9.14
N ARG A 188 -35.57 17.48 -9.80
CA ARG A 188 -36.30 16.37 -9.18
C ARG A 188 -35.46 15.64 -8.13
N GLU A 189 -34.16 15.45 -8.38
CA GLU A 189 -33.24 14.85 -7.41
C GLU A 189 -33.00 15.74 -6.18
N ILE A 190 -33.06 17.07 -6.34
CA ILE A 190 -32.87 18.04 -5.24
C ILE A 190 -34.14 18.24 -4.39
N ILE A 191 -35.33 18.23 -5.00
CA ILE A 191 -36.61 18.56 -4.32
C ILE A 191 -37.26 17.34 -3.64
N GLY A 192 -36.79 16.12 -3.92
CA GLY A 192 -37.06 14.94 -3.09
C GLY A 192 -38.49 14.39 -3.18
N HIS A 193 -38.65 13.31 -3.95
CA HIS A 193 -39.51 12.20 -3.54
C HIS A 193 -38.61 10.99 -3.34
N ASN A 194 -38.37 10.68 -2.06
CA ASN A 194 -37.54 9.57 -1.62
C ASN A 194 -38.28 8.25 -1.86
N GLU A 195 -37.90 7.50 -2.90
CA GLU A 195 -38.19 6.06 -2.91
C GLU A 195 -36.95 5.19 -3.10
N ASN A 196 -35.81 5.72 -3.60
CA ASN A 196 -34.58 4.95 -3.72
C ASN A 196 -33.41 5.68 -3.03
N GLY A 197 -33.05 5.19 -1.84
CA GLY A 197 -32.08 5.81 -0.92
C GLY A 197 -30.64 5.85 -1.44
N LEU A 198 -30.33 6.83 -2.30
CA LEU A 198 -28.97 7.20 -2.65
C LEU A 198 -28.64 8.53 -1.98
N LYS A 199 -27.99 8.45 -0.83
CA LYS A 199 -27.51 9.60 -0.05
C LYS A 199 -26.31 10.21 -0.79
N GLY A 200 -26.50 11.38 -1.39
CA GLY A 200 -25.44 12.15 -2.04
C GLY A 200 -24.41 12.73 -1.04
N PRO A 201 -23.23 13.16 -1.51
CA PRO A 201 -22.04 13.38 -0.66
C PRO A 201 -22.07 14.63 0.24
N LEU A 202 -23.16 15.40 0.24
CA LEU A 202 -23.25 16.67 0.96
C LEU A 202 -24.39 16.63 1.99
N VAL A 203 -24.28 15.73 2.97
CA VAL A 203 -24.91 15.94 4.28
C VAL A 203 -23.77 16.29 5.23
N ALA A 204 -23.54 17.60 5.39
CA ALA A 204 -22.71 18.10 6.46
C ALA A 204 -23.38 17.75 7.79
N ALA A 205 -22.69 16.96 8.62
CA ALA A 205 -23.06 16.77 10.01
C ALA A 205 -22.83 18.09 10.74
N ALA A 206 -23.87 18.91 10.84
CA ALA A 206 -23.97 19.95 11.85
C ALA A 206 -24.76 19.37 13.01
N ASP A 207 -24.06 18.76 13.96
CA ASP A 207 -24.59 18.49 15.29
C ASP A 207 -23.55 18.96 16.30
N GLY A 208 -23.69 20.22 16.68
CA GLY A 208 -22.89 20.91 17.68
C GLY A 208 -23.86 21.71 18.53
N SER A 209 -24.48 21.05 19.49
CA SER A 209 -25.16 21.69 20.62
C SER A 209 -24.57 21.11 21.90
N ASP A 210 -23.65 21.88 22.49
CA ASP A 210 -23.25 21.78 23.90
C ASP A 210 -24.46 22.17 24.77
N ASP A 211 -24.89 21.27 25.65
CA ASP A 211 -25.72 21.62 26.81
C ASP A 211 -25.45 20.60 27.93
N VAL A 212 -24.59 20.98 28.89
CA VAL A 212 -24.59 20.40 30.24
C VAL A 212 -24.42 21.54 31.24
N GLU A 213 -25.52 22.16 31.65
CA GLU A 213 -25.63 22.87 32.92
C GLU A 213 -25.70 21.85 34.06
N VAL A 214 -24.74 21.89 34.98
CA VAL A 214 -24.94 21.43 36.36
C VAL A 214 -24.28 22.45 37.28
N GLY A 215 -25.10 23.27 37.94
CA GLY A 215 -24.65 24.23 38.93
C GLY A 215 -25.81 24.91 39.67
N THR A 216 -26.26 24.30 40.77
CA THR A 216 -26.83 24.97 41.95
C THR A 216 -26.46 24.10 43.16
N ALA A 217 -25.58 24.61 44.04
CA ALA A 217 -25.88 25.34 45.27
C ALA A 217 -26.35 24.41 46.41
#